data_AF-A0A150WSF2-F1
#
_entry.id   AF-A0A150WSF2-F1
#
_cell.length_a   1.000
_cell.length_b   1.000
_cell.length_c   1.000
_cell.angle_alpha   90.00
_cell.angle_beta   90.00
_cell.angle_gamma   90.00
#
_symmetry.space_group_name_H-M   'P 1'
#
loop_
_entity.id
_entity.type
_entity.pdbx_description
1 polymer ?
#
loop_
_entity_poly.entity_id
_entity_poly.type
_entity_poly.pdbx_seq_one_letter_code
_entity_poly.pdbx_strand_id
1 'polypeptide(L)'
;MFGHASAQSSLFLDESSLPSYMLDQKDPLFYSEGVIATASGTSSLCGPTSVMNWLQLRHQNAYSKIQLVKFVQLIGNDLRAQRVEINNGLTEPQLLKFLEIYNSYLEENSEYVYVNRGELQPLDILNNKPQILMLRYSEVVRYMPGRNRDDFKIPFSGAHYVLKVGAIDDQILVIDPENPTYLTRLKLEETKEGSMKVFRVRPQSKRDLQSFAYGVPLIWSMTGLIQEK
;
A
#
# COMPACT_ATOMS: atom_id res chain seq x y z
N MET A 1 16.65 -13.51 -34.05
CA MET A 1 16.26 -12.09 -34.22
C MET A 1 14.95 -11.90 -33.49
N PHE A 2 14.99 -11.41 -32.26
CA PHE A 2 13.81 -11.04 -31.50
C PHE A 2 13.70 -9.52 -31.58
N GLY A 3 12.63 -9.05 -32.22
CA GLY A 3 12.31 -7.63 -32.27
C GLY A 3 11.95 -7.15 -30.87
N HIS A 4 12.89 -6.47 -30.22
CA HIS A 4 12.62 -5.70 -29.03
C HIS A 4 11.85 -4.43 -29.43
N ALA A 5 10.54 -4.56 -29.44
CA ALA A 5 9.64 -3.43 -29.31
C ALA A 5 8.64 -3.76 -28.19
N SER A 6 9.02 -3.46 -26.95
CA SER A 6 8.06 -3.02 -25.96
C SER A 6 8.63 -1.74 -25.39
N ALA A 7 7.96 -0.63 -25.71
CA ALA A 7 8.23 0.68 -25.19
C ALA A 7 8.57 0.58 -23.70
N GLN A 8 9.78 1.01 -23.34
CA GLN A 8 10.07 1.43 -21.99
C GLN A 8 9.06 2.54 -21.67
N SER A 9 7.96 2.18 -21.01
CA SER A 9 7.09 3.16 -20.37
C SER A 9 7.88 3.73 -19.21
N SER A 10 8.72 4.70 -19.51
CA SER A 10 9.36 5.60 -18.57
C SER A 10 8.30 6.49 -17.93
N LEU A 11 7.41 5.86 -17.15
CA LEU A 11 6.70 6.48 -16.03
C LEU A 11 7.67 6.44 -14.85
N PHE A 12 8.84 7.05 -14.99
CA PHE A 12 9.58 7.48 -13.81
C PHE A 12 8.79 8.66 -13.28
N LEU A 13 7.86 8.36 -12.36
CA LEU A 13 7.20 9.38 -11.56
C LEU A 13 8.27 10.35 -11.07
N ASP A 14 8.12 11.61 -11.43
CA ASP A 14 8.98 12.66 -10.92
C ASP A 14 8.71 12.78 -9.42
N GLU A 15 9.62 12.28 -8.59
CA GLU A 15 9.50 12.30 -7.13
C GLU A 15 9.25 13.72 -6.61
N SER A 16 9.77 14.74 -7.29
CA SER A 16 9.57 16.14 -6.90
C SER A 16 8.11 16.61 -7.04
N SER A 17 7.33 15.92 -7.88
CA SER A 17 5.93 16.22 -8.13
C SER A 17 4.98 15.52 -7.16
N LEU A 18 5.38 14.38 -6.57
CA LEU A 18 4.55 13.57 -5.67
C LEU A 18 3.88 14.36 -4.54
N PRO A 19 4.56 15.31 -3.84
CA PRO A 19 3.94 16.06 -2.75
C PRO A 19 2.70 16.86 -3.16
N SER A 20 2.61 17.27 -4.43
CA SER A 20 1.53 18.12 -4.92
C SER A 20 0.20 17.37 -5.09
N TYR A 21 0.25 16.07 -5.39
CA TYR A 21 -0.94 15.33 -5.79
C TYR A 21 -1.18 14.04 -5.01
N MET A 22 -0.17 13.49 -4.33
CA MET A 22 -0.35 12.29 -3.52
C MET A 22 -0.95 12.61 -2.15
N LEU A 23 -1.85 11.72 -1.72
CA LEU A 23 -2.52 11.77 -0.44
C LEU A 23 -1.67 11.06 0.63
N ASP A 24 -1.44 11.77 1.74
CA ASP A 24 -0.84 11.24 2.96
C ASP A 24 -1.97 10.81 3.88
N GLN A 25 -1.93 9.59 4.43
CA GLN A 25 -3.02 9.11 5.30
C GLN A 25 -3.14 9.91 6.61
N LYS A 26 -2.12 10.71 6.95
CA LYS A 26 -2.10 11.64 8.09
C LYS A 26 -2.47 13.08 7.67
N ASP A 27 -2.90 13.29 6.43
CA ASP A 27 -3.26 14.62 5.94
C ASP A 27 -4.43 15.18 6.78
N PRO A 28 -4.30 16.41 7.34
CA PRO A 28 -5.36 17.05 8.10
C PRO A 28 -6.70 17.14 7.38
N LEU A 29 -6.69 17.09 6.04
CA LEU A 29 -7.91 17.06 5.22
C LEU A 29 -8.86 15.92 5.60
N PHE A 30 -8.36 14.77 6.05
CA PHE A 30 -9.24 13.67 6.49
C PHE A 30 -10.11 14.06 7.69
N TYR A 31 -9.65 14.98 8.55
CA TYR A 31 -10.45 15.51 9.65
C TYR A 31 -11.39 16.63 9.16
N SER A 32 -10.90 17.55 8.33
CA SER A 32 -11.73 18.68 7.85
C SER A 32 -12.90 18.23 6.99
N GLU A 33 -12.69 17.18 6.18
CA GLU A 33 -13.73 16.58 5.36
C GLU A 33 -14.53 15.50 6.10
N GLY A 34 -14.34 15.33 7.42
CA GLY A 34 -15.18 14.45 8.23
C GLY A 34 -15.06 12.94 7.91
N VAL A 35 -13.92 12.51 7.35
CA VAL A 35 -13.58 11.09 7.24
C VAL A 35 -13.25 10.53 8.62
N ILE A 36 -12.45 11.27 9.39
CA ILE A 36 -12.10 10.95 10.78
C ILE A 36 -12.87 11.89 11.72
N ALA A 37 -13.61 11.32 12.67
CA ALA A 37 -14.55 12.06 13.51
C ALA A 37 -13.88 13.07 14.48
N THR A 38 -12.65 12.82 14.93
CA THR A 38 -11.93 13.70 15.85
C THR A 38 -10.43 13.75 15.55
N ALA A 39 -9.80 14.92 15.70
CA ALA A 39 -8.36 15.13 15.48
C ALA A 39 -7.44 14.26 16.36
N SER A 40 -7.96 13.69 17.46
CA SER A 40 -7.25 12.78 18.37
C SER A 40 -7.48 11.30 18.05
N GLY A 41 -8.34 10.98 17.09
CA GLY A 41 -8.59 9.60 16.66
C GLY A 41 -7.38 9.02 15.93
N THR A 42 -7.00 7.80 16.31
CA THR A 42 -6.13 6.98 15.46
C THR A 42 -6.96 6.49 14.27
N SER A 43 -6.37 6.50 13.07
CA SER A 43 -7.02 5.98 11.87
C SER A 43 -6.06 5.03 11.16
N SER A 44 -6.60 4.00 10.53
CA SER A 44 -5.86 3.02 9.73
C SER A 44 -6.28 3.14 8.26
N LEU A 45 -5.92 4.27 7.63
CA LEU A 45 -6.38 4.64 6.28
C LEU A 45 -5.41 4.22 5.17
N CYS A 46 -4.41 3.39 5.46
CA CYS A 46 -3.41 2.97 4.46
C CYS A 46 -4.04 2.32 3.21
N GLY A 47 -5.11 1.54 3.37
CA GLY A 47 -5.86 0.94 2.26
C GLY A 47 -6.55 2.00 1.38
N PRO A 48 -7.53 2.75 1.90
CA PRO A 48 -8.22 3.82 1.15
C PRO A 48 -7.26 4.84 0.53
N THR A 49 -6.22 5.25 1.26
CA THR A 49 -5.23 6.21 0.79
C THR A 49 -4.41 5.64 -0.38
N SER A 50 -3.99 4.38 -0.30
CA SER A 50 -3.26 3.72 -1.40
C SER A 50 -4.14 3.60 -2.66
N VAL A 51 -5.44 3.33 -2.50
CA VAL A 51 -6.41 3.32 -3.61
C VAL A 51 -6.56 4.70 -4.25
N MET A 52 -6.70 5.76 -3.45
CA MET A 52 -6.77 7.13 -3.99
C MET A 52 -5.49 7.56 -4.70
N ASN A 53 -4.33 7.15 -4.18
CA ASN A 53 -3.05 7.39 -4.85
C ASN A 53 -2.96 6.62 -6.18
N TRP A 54 -3.51 5.41 -6.26
CA TRP A 54 -3.60 4.68 -7.53
C TRP A 54 -4.49 5.42 -8.53
N LEU A 55 -5.70 5.83 -8.10
CA LEU A 55 -6.62 6.63 -8.88
C LEU A 55 -5.92 7.88 -9.43
N GLN A 56 -5.19 8.59 -8.59
CA GLN A 56 -4.49 9.80 -8.96
C GLN A 56 -3.49 9.56 -10.10
N LEU A 57 -2.71 8.47 -10.04
CA LEU A 57 -1.79 8.09 -11.11
C LEU A 57 -2.51 7.72 -12.40
N ARG A 58 -3.57 6.91 -12.29
CA ARG A 58 -4.37 6.44 -13.44
C ARG A 58 -4.96 7.60 -14.22
N HIS A 59 -5.42 8.63 -13.53
CA HIS A 59 -6.04 9.82 -14.13
C HIS A 59 -5.05 10.99 -14.29
N GLN A 60 -3.75 10.71 -14.40
CA GLN A 60 -2.72 11.71 -14.71
C GLN A 60 -2.75 12.94 -13.78
N ASN A 61 -3.00 12.70 -12.49
CA ASN A 61 -3.07 13.71 -11.44
C ASN A 61 -4.21 14.74 -11.64
N ALA A 62 -5.33 14.33 -12.24
CA ALA A 62 -6.46 15.20 -12.53
C ALA A 62 -7.22 15.70 -11.28
N TYR A 63 -7.05 15.07 -10.12
CA TYR A 63 -7.81 15.40 -8.91
C TYR A 63 -6.99 16.24 -7.93
N SER A 64 -7.63 17.20 -7.28
CA SER A 64 -7.07 17.82 -6.08
C SER A 64 -7.11 16.86 -4.89
N LYS A 65 -6.25 17.08 -3.89
CA LYS A 65 -6.27 16.28 -2.64
C LYS A 65 -7.63 16.31 -1.95
N ILE A 66 -8.32 17.46 -1.95
CA ILE A 66 -9.66 17.59 -1.38
C ILE A 66 -10.65 16.69 -2.11
N GLN A 67 -10.59 16.60 -3.45
CA GLN A 67 -11.45 15.69 -4.22
C GLN A 67 -11.16 14.22 -3.86
N LEU A 68 -9.89 13.84 -3.73
CA LEU A 68 -9.51 12.48 -3.30
C LEU A 68 -10.07 12.15 -1.91
N VAL A 69 -9.95 13.06 -0.94
CA VAL A 69 -10.49 12.85 0.41
C VAL A 69 -12.02 12.76 0.38
N LYS A 70 -12.70 13.56 -0.44
CA LYS A 70 -14.16 13.46 -0.63
C LYS A 70 -14.59 12.12 -1.20
N PHE A 71 -13.83 11.53 -2.13
CA PHE A 71 -14.09 10.16 -2.57
C PHE A 71 -13.98 9.17 -1.41
N VAL A 72 -12.93 9.26 -0.58
CA VAL A 72 -12.81 8.41 0.62
C VAL A 72 -14.00 8.57 1.56
N GLN A 73 -14.47 9.80 1.76
CA GLN A 73 -15.63 10.08 2.60
C GLN A 73 -16.90 9.43 2.05
N LEU A 74 -17.20 9.63 0.76
CA LEU A 74 -18.38 9.09 0.10
C LEU A 74 -18.40 7.56 0.14
N ILE A 75 -17.30 6.93 -0.28
CA ILE A 75 -17.17 5.47 -0.26
C ILE A 75 -17.23 4.94 1.17
N GLY A 76 -16.60 5.65 2.12
CA GLY A 76 -16.65 5.32 3.53
C GLY A 76 -18.07 5.33 4.11
N ASN A 77 -18.92 6.26 3.69
CA ASN A 77 -20.32 6.32 4.10
C ASN A 77 -21.13 5.12 3.56
N ASP A 78 -20.90 4.73 2.30
CA ASP A 78 -21.56 3.57 1.69
C ASP A 78 -21.12 2.25 2.33
N LEU A 79 -19.84 2.15 2.71
CA LEU A 79 -19.32 1.03 3.49
C LEU A 79 -19.87 1.01 4.91
N ARG A 80 -20.06 2.17 5.54
CA ARG A 80 -20.66 2.27 6.89
C ARG A 80 -22.11 1.76 6.91
N ALA A 81 -22.87 2.00 5.84
CA ALA A 81 -24.21 1.41 5.67
C ALA A 81 -24.19 -0.13 5.69
N GLN A 82 -23.05 -0.72 5.32
CA GLN A 82 -22.76 -2.17 5.37
C GLN A 82 -22.02 -2.59 6.65
N ARG A 83 -21.97 -1.73 7.66
CA ARG A 83 -21.27 -1.92 8.95
C ARG A 83 -19.75 -2.07 8.83
N VAL A 84 -19.15 -1.47 7.81
CA VAL A 84 -17.69 -1.40 7.63
C VAL A 84 -17.21 0.01 7.96
N GLU A 85 -16.37 0.14 8.98
CA GLU A 85 -15.79 1.44 9.39
C GLU A 85 -14.36 1.55 8.87
N ILE A 86 -14.16 2.41 7.88
CA ILE A 86 -12.87 2.53 7.16
C ILE A 86 -11.73 3.01 8.07
N ASN A 87 -12.05 3.74 9.14
CA ASN A 87 -11.06 4.24 10.09
C ASN A 87 -10.39 3.11 10.91
N ASN A 88 -10.99 1.93 11.00
CA ASN A 88 -10.44 0.77 11.70
C ASN A 88 -9.52 -0.10 10.82
N GLY A 89 -9.27 0.33 9.58
CA GLY A 89 -8.59 -0.48 8.57
C GLY A 89 -9.56 -1.38 7.82
N LEU A 90 -9.17 -1.77 6.61
CA LEU A 90 -9.96 -2.62 5.73
C LEU A 90 -9.31 -3.99 5.60
N THR A 91 -10.12 -5.04 5.67
CA THR A 91 -9.73 -6.36 5.18
C THR A 91 -9.71 -6.36 3.65
N GLU A 92 -9.15 -7.42 3.07
CA GLU A 92 -9.01 -7.57 1.62
C GLU A 92 -10.36 -7.50 0.90
N PRO A 93 -11.40 -8.24 1.34
CA PRO A 93 -12.71 -8.14 0.69
C PRO A 93 -13.33 -6.74 0.84
N GLN A 94 -13.06 -6.06 1.96
CA GLN A 94 -13.57 -4.71 2.19
C GLN A 94 -12.85 -3.68 1.30
N LEU A 95 -11.55 -3.85 1.03
CA LEU A 95 -10.80 -2.98 0.12
C LEU A 95 -11.18 -3.23 -1.34
N LEU A 96 -11.46 -4.48 -1.73
CA LEU A 96 -12.09 -4.77 -3.02
C LEU A 96 -13.46 -4.10 -3.14
N LYS A 97 -14.28 -4.18 -2.08
CA LYS A 97 -15.58 -3.52 -2.08
C LYS A 97 -15.46 -1.99 -2.17
N PHE A 98 -14.46 -1.42 -1.52
CA PHE A 98 -14.11 0.00 -1.64
C PHE A 98 -13.83 0.37 -3.11
N LEU A 99 -13.02 -0.43 -3.82
CA LEU A 99 -12.73 -0.25 -5.24
C LEU A 99 -13.96 -0.40 -6.15
N GLU A 100 -14.86 -1.34 -5.87
CA GLU A 100 -16.12 -1.50 -6.62
C GLU A 100 -17.03 -0.27 -6.50
N ILE A 101 -17.18 0.25 -5.27
CA ILE A 101 -17.98 1.45 -5.01
C ILE A 101 -17.32 2.66 -5.70
N TYR A 102 -15.99 2.76 -5.60
CA TYR A 102 -15.21 3.77 -6.31
C TYR A 102 -15.48 3.76 -7.83
N ASN A 103 -15.38 2.60 -8.49
CA ASN A 103 -15.69 2.48 -9.93
C ASN A 103 -17.11 2.93 -10.26
N SER A 104 -18.07 2.63 -9.37
CA SER A 104 -19.46 3.05 -9.55
C SER A 104 -19.60 4.57 -9.52
N TYR A 105 -18.83 5.27 -8.68
CA TYR A 105 -18.81 6.74 -8.64
C TYR A 105 -18.18 7.39 -9.88
N LEU A 106 -17.23 6.71 -10.53
CA LEU A 106 -16.58 7.21 -11.75
C LEU A 106 -17.17 6.65 -13.05
N GLU A 107 -18.22 5.83 -12.96
CA GLU A 107 -18.79 5.12 -14.11
C GLU A 107 -17.74 4.29 -14.88
N GLU A 108 -16.76 3.74 -14.16
CA GLU A 108 -15.70 2.90 -14.72
C GLU A 108 -16.08 1.41 -14.65
N ASN A 109 -15.65 0.64 -15.65
CA ASN A 109 -15.91 -0.81 -15.75
C ASN A 109 -14.65 -1.66 -15.45
N SER A 110 -13.75 -1.17 -14.60
CA SER A 110 -12.55 -1.92 -14.22
C SER A 110 -12.90 -3.08 -13.29
N GLU A 111 -12.32 -4.26 -13.53
CA GLU A 111 -12.46 -5.42 -12.63
C GLU A 111 -11.18 -5.55 -11.80
N TYR A 112 -11.31 -5.60 -10.48
CA TYR A 112 -10.19 -5.81 -9.57
C TYR A 112 -10.23 -7.19 -8.97
N VAL A 113 -9.07 -7.85 -8.92
CA VAL A 113 -8.92 -9.17 -8.36
C VAL A 113 -7.87 -9.16 -7.25
N TYR A 114 -8.15 -9.93 -6.21
CA TYR A 114 -7.19 -10.22 -5.15
C TYR A 114 -6.42 -11.50 -5.48
N VAL A 115 -5.09 -11.43 -5.43
CA VAL A 115 -4.20 -12.58 -5.55
C VAL A 115 -3.61 -12.90 -4.18
N ASN A 116 -3.92 -14.09 -3.68
CA ASN A 116 -3.50 -14.58 -2.37
C ASN A 116 -2.00 -14.94 -2.37
N ARG A 117 -1.31 -14.80 -1.21
CA ARG A 117 0.08 -15.23 -1.01
C ARG A 117 0.45 -16.62 -1.56
N GLY A 118 -0.45 -17.59 -1.51
CA GLY A 118 -0.21 -18.97 -1.97
C GLY A 118 -0.22 -19.11 -3.49
N GLU A 119 -0.78 -18.13 -4.18
CA GLU A 119 -0.90 -18.09 -5.64
C GLU A 119 0.15 -17.17 -6.28
N LEU A 120 0.68 -16.21 -5.50
CA LEU A 120 1.69 -15.25 -5.96
C LEU A 120 2.88 -15.95 -6.64
N GLN A 121 3.22 -15.47 -7.83
CA GLN A 121 4.48 -15.73 -8.51
C GLN A 121 5.34 -14.47 -8.56
N PRO A 122 6.68 -14.58 -8.67
CA PRO A 122 7.55 -13.41 -8.80
C PRO A 122 7.14 -12.47 -9.95
N LEU A 123 6.64 -13.03 -11.07
CA LEU A 123 6.20 -12.26 -12.23
C LEU A 123 4.90 -11.47 -11.97
N ASP A 124 4.05 -11.91 -11.05
CA ASP A 124 2.85 -11.16 -10.65
C ASP A 124 3.24 -9.90 -9.88
N ILE A 125 4.41 -9.89 -9.24
CA ILE A 125 4.90 -8.81 -8.38
C ILE A 125 5.84 -7.88 -9.17
N LEU A 126 6.76 -8.45 -9.96
CA LEU A 126 7.81 -7.73 -10.69
C LEU A 126 7.37 -7.20 -12.06
N ASN A 127 6.08 -7.16 -12.34
CA ASN A 127 5.57 -6.48 -13.53
C ASN A 127 5.55 -4.96 -13.35
N ASN A 128 5.34 -4.21 -14.43
CA ASN A 128 5.27 -2.75 -14.40
C ASN A 128 3.86 -2.18 -14.16
N LYS A 129 2.87 -3.02 -13.84
CA LYS A 129 1.51 -2.55 -13.57
C LYS A 129 1.41 -2.01 -12.13
N PRO A 130 0.66 -0.91 -11.91
CA PRO A 130 0.30 -0.49 -10.58
C PRO A 130 -0.57 -1.55 -9.88
N GLN A 131 -0.30 -1.78 -8.60
CA GLN A 131 -0.98 -2.78 -7.77
C GLN A 131 -1.03 -2.28 -6.33
N ILE A 132 -2.07 -2.64 -5.56
CA ILE A 132 -2.03 -2.46 -4.11
C ILE A 132 -1.38 -3.70 -3.50
N LEU A 133 -0.23 -3.51 -2.87
CA LEU A 133 0.44 -4.58 -2.14
C LEU A 133 -0.07 -4.61 -0.71
N MET A 134 -0.22 -5.82 -0.22
CA MET A 134 -0.62 -6.07 1.15
C MET A 134 0.52 -6.70 1.90
N LEU A 135 0.94 -6.03 2.96
CA LEU A 135 2.12 -6.39 3.70
C LEU A 135 1.75 -6.64 5.14
N ARG A 136 2.42 -7.61 5.75
CA ARG A 136 2.42 -7.83 7.18
C ARG A 136 3.82 -7.57 7.68
N TYR A 137 3.94 -6.68 8.66
CA TYR A 137 5.20 -6.48 9.36
C TYR A 137 5.24 -7.22 10.68
N SER A 138 6.44 -7.63 11.08
CA SER A 138 6.73 -8.12 12.43
C SER A 138 8.11 -7.65 12.88
N GLU A 139 8.27 -7.34 14.16
CA GLU A 139 9.58 -7.03 14.73
C GLU A 139 10.60 -8.15 14.50
N VAL A 140 11.82 -7.76 14.16
CA VAL A 140 12.97 -8.65 14.25
C VAL A 140 13.30 -8.80 15.73
N VAL A 141 12.84 -9.89 16.37
CA VAL A 141 13.20 -10.18 17.77
C VAL A 141 14.70 -10.37 17.85
N ARG A 142 15.43 -9.34 18.32
CA ARG A 142 16.82 -9.51 18.71
C ARG A 142 16.84 -10.17 20.08
N TYR A 143 17.17 -11.46 20.11
CA TYR A 143 17.54 -12.12 21.36
C TYR A 143 18.76 -11.38 21.94
N MET A 144 18.57 -10.65 23.03
CA MET A 144 19.65 -10.11 23.85
C MET A 144 19.88 -11.09 25.00
N PRO A 145 21.03 -11.79 25.07
CA PRO A 145 21.34 -12.64 26.21
C PRO A 145 21.41 -11.77 27.48
N GLY A 146 20.60 -12.08 28.49
CA GLY A 146 20.67 -11.44 29.82
C GLY A 146 19.48 -10.56 30.25
N ARG A 147 18.43 -10.39 29.42
CA ARG A 147 17.16 -9.80 29.89
C ARG A 147 16.15 -10.88 30.25
N ASN A 148 15.45 -10.70 31.38
CA ASN A 148 14.43 -11.61 31.89
C ASN A 148 13.34 -11.86 30.84
N ARG A 149 12.84 -13.10 30.78
CA ARG A 149 11.76 -13.52 29.87
C ARG A 149 10.44 -12.77 30.09
N ASP A 150 10.30 -11.96 31.13
CA ASP A 150 9.06 -11.24 31.43
C ASP A 150 9.03 -9.81 30.86
N ASP A 151 10.13 -9.33 30.26
CA ASP A 151 10.21 -8.04 29.55
C ASP A 151 9.83 -8.13 28.05
N PHE A 152 9.27 -9.25 27.60
CA PHE A 152 8.78 -9.37 26.22
C PHE A 152 7.56 -8.44 26.05
N LYS A 153 7.82 -7.20 25.63
CA LYS A 153 6.84 -6.39 24.91
C LYS A 153 6.25 -7.28 23.81
N ILE A 154 4.91 -7.33 23.76
CA ILE A 154 4.16 -8.04 22.71
C ILE A 154 4.82 -7.71 21.36
N PRO A 155 5.25 -8.71 20.56
CA PRO A 155 5.93 -8.44 19.30
C PRO A 155 5.03 -7.56 18.43
N PHE A 156 5.53 -6.37 18.07
CA PHE A 156 4.78 -5.44 17.25
C PHE A 156 4.60 -6.04 15.85
N SER A 157 3.34 -6.29 15.49
CA SER A 157 2.97 -6.80 14.17
C SER A 157 1.67 -6.17 13.71
N GLY A 158 1.54 -5.97 12.41
CA GLY A 158 0.38 -5.32 11.83
C GLY A 158 0.33 -5.53 10.32
N ALA A 159 -0.81 -5.15 9.74
CA ALA A 159 -1.02 -5.12 8.31
C ALA A 159 -0.81 -3.69 7.79
N HIS A 160 -0.36 -3.58 6.55
CA HIS A 160 -0.18 -2.31 5.86
C HIS A 160 -0.45 -2.48 4.37
N TYR A 161 -1.15 -1.52 3.77
CA TYR A 161 -1.34 -1.45 2.33
C TYR A 161 -0.43 -0.37 1.76
N VAL A 162 0.21 -0.67 0.63
CA VAL A 162 1.02 0.29 -0.11
C VAL A 162 0.73 0.21 -1.60
N LEU A 163 0.89 1.33 -2.30
CA LEU A 163 0.75 1.35 -3.75
C LEU A 163 2.09 1.00 -4.39
N LYS A 164 2.16 -0.14 -5.08
CA LYS A 164 3.23 -0.40 -6.04
C LYS A 164 2.93 0.33 -7.34
N VAL A 165 3.91 1.05 -7.86
CA VAL A 165 3.78 1.83 -9.11
C VAL A 165 4.59 1.23 -10.26
N GLY A 166 5.52 0.32 -9.98
CA GLY A 166 6.32 -0.35 -10.99
C GLY A 166 7.37 -1.28 -10.41
N ALA A 167 8.20 -1.86 -11.28
CA ALA A 167 9.32 -2.71 -10.90
C ALA A 167 10.54 -2.41 -11.78
N ILE A 168 11.74 -2.60 -11.22
CA ILE A 168 13.01 -2.48 -11.91
C ILE A 168 13.90 -3.61 -11.40
N ASP A 169 14.35 -4.48 -12.31
CA ASP A 169 15.14 -5.67 -11.99
C ASP A 169 14.45 -6.54 -10.91
N ASP A 170 15.07 -6.70 -9.74
CA ASP A 170 14.56 -7.45 -8.59
C ASP A 170 13.90 -6.56 -7.53
N GLN A 171 13.57 -5.32 -7.89
CA GLN A 171 13.01 -4.30 -7.00
C GLN A 171 11.61 -3.88 -7.45
N ILE A 172 10.75 -3.62 -6.48
CA ILE A 172 9.49 -2.92 -6.67
C ILE A 172 9.63 -1.48 -6.19
N LEU A 173 8.90 -0.60 -6.85
CA LEU A 173 8.79 0.81 -6.53
C LEU A 173 7.44 1.04 -5.87
N VAL A 174 7.43 1.58 -4.66
CA VAL A 174 6.19 1.79 -3.90
C VAL A 174 6.05 3.21 -3.38
N ILE A 175 4.81 3.68 -3.34
CA ILE A 175 4.35 4.88 -2.63
C ILE A 175 3.69 4.38 -1.36
N ASP A 176 4.31 4.69 -0.22
CA ASP A 176 3.73 4.41 1.09
C ASP A 176 2.74 5.52 1.44
N PRO A 177 1.47 5.22 1.75
CA PRO A 177 0.51 6.24 2.17
C PRO A 177 0.92 6.98 3.46
N GLU A 178 1.86 6.46 4.24
CA GLU A 178 2.47 7.17 5.38
C GLU A 178 3.53 8.20 4.99
N ASN A 179 4.12 8.06 3.82
CA ASN A 179 5.13 8.98 3.30
C ASN A 179 5.07 9.00 1.77
N PRO A 180 4.00 9.55 1.20
CA PRO A 180 3.72 9.41 -0.21
C PRO A 180 4.57 10.34 -1.09
N THR A 181 5.41 11.17 -0.46
CA THR A 181 6.33 12.11 -1.12
C THR A 181 7.61 11.47 -1.61
N TYR A 182 7.81 10.18 -1.29
CA TYR A 182 9.04 9.47 -1.58
C TYR A 182 8.74 8.13 -2.26
N LEU A 183 9.44 7.86 -3.35
CA LEU A 183 9.35 6.58 -4.04
C LEU A 183 10.29 5.58 -3.39
N THR A 184 9.73 4.67 -2.60
CA THR A 184 10.50 3.67 -1.86
C THR A 184 10.87 2.51 -2.78
N ARG A 185 12.16 2.13 -2.77
CA ARG A 185 12.67 0.94 -3.44
C ARG A 185 12.71 -0.24 -2.47
N LEU A 186 11.98 -1.30 -2.79
CA LEU A 186 11.99 -2.53 -2.01
C LEU A 186 12.48 -3.68 -2.89
N LYS A 187 13.49 -4.42 -2.42
CA LYS A 187 13.88 -5.68 -3.06
C LYS A 187 12.92 -6.78 -2.69
N LEU A 188 12.54 -7.56 -3.69
CA LEU A 188 11.76 -8.78 -3.50
C LEU A 188 12.68 -9.94 -3.11
N GLU A 189 12.34 -10.64 -2.05
CA GLU A 189 13.04 -11.83 -1.59
C GLU A 189 12.05 -13.01 -1.53
N GLU A 190 12.28 -14.05 -2.34
CA GLU A 190 11.53 -15.30 -2.21
C GLU A 190 12.14 -16.14 -1.08
N THR A 191 11.31 -16.51 -0.11
CA THR A 191 11.67 -17.37 1.01
C THR A 191 10.69 -18.54 1.12
N LYS A 192 10.97 -19.47 2.01
CA LYS A 192 10.08 -20.59 2.33
C LYS A 192 9.77 -20.62 3.82
N GLU A 193 8.50 -20.76 4.16
CA GLU A 193 8.03 -21.04 5.51
C GLU A 193 7.33 -22.40 5.48
N GLY A 194 8.09 -23.46 5.84
CA GLY A 194 7.67 -24.84 5.61
C GLY A 194 7.62 -25.17 4.12
N SER A 195 6.47 -25.65 3.64
CA SER A 195 6.23 -25.94 2.21
C SER A 195 5.69 -24.74 1.43
N MET A 196 5.33 -23.64 2.12
CA MET A 196 4.72 -22.47 1.50
C MET A 196 5.80 -21.46 1.06
N LYS A 197 5.65 -20.95 -0.17
CA LYS A 197 6.44 -19.82 -0.65
C LYS A 197 5.97 -18.55 0.06
N VAL A 198 6.93 -17.73 0.50
CA VAL A 198 6.66 -16.44 1.15
C VAL A 198 7.53 -15.39 0.50
N PHE A 199 6.89 -14.34 -0.03
CA PHE A 199 7.59 -13.18 -0.56
C PHE A 199 7.79 -12.17 0.54
N ARG A 200 9.04 -11.76 0.73
CA ARG A 200 9.42 -10.67 1.63
C ARG A 200 9.88 -9.48 0.82
N VAL A 201 9.75 -8.30 1.41
CA VAL A 201 10.21 -7.06 0.82
C VAL A 201 11.16 -6.35 1.77
N ARG A 202 12.23 -5.78 1.23
CA ARG A 202 13.26 -5.13 2.05
C ARG A 202 13.68 -3.78 1.47
N PRO A 203 13.67 -2.69 2.28
CA PRO A 203 14.24 -1.41 1.89
C PRO A 203 15.69 -1.53 1.41
N GLN A 204 16.02 -0.88 0.28
CA GLN A 204 17.34 -1.00 -0.35
C GLN A 204 18.37 0.02 0.12
N SER A 205 17.92 1.16 0.65
CA SER A 205 18.79 2.19 1.20
C SER A 205 18.37 2.61 2.60
N LYS A 206 19.23 3.39 3.29
CA LYS A 206 18.87 4.04 4.56
C LYS A 206 17.65 4.95 4.41
N ARG A 207 17.53 5.63 3.27
CA ARG A 207 16.40 6.52 2.96
C ARG A 207 15.11 5.73 2.77
N ASP A 208 15.17 4.58 2.08
CA ASP A 208 14.03 3.67 1.96
C ASP A 208 13.61 3.15 3.34
N LEU A 209 14.58 2.75 4.18
CA LEU A 209 14.29 2.26 5.53
C LEU A 209 13.62 3.33 6.42
N GLN A 210 14.11 4.57 6.35
CA GLN A 210 13.53 5.71 7.07
C GLN A 210 12.12 6.02 6.59
N SER A 211 11.89 5.98 5.27
CA SER A 211 10.62 6.40 4.67
C SER A 211 9.51 5.37 4.83
N PHE A 212 9.84 4.08 4.72
CA PHE A 212 8.87 2.98 4.64
C PHE A 212 8.68 2.22 5.96
N ALA A 213 9.73 2.13 6.78
CA ALA A 213 9.69 1.41 8.05
C ALA A 213 9.97 2.31 9.25
N TYR A 214 9.92 3.64 9.07
CA TYR A 214 10.24 4.62 10.10
C TYR A 214 11.61 4.42 10.77
N GLY A 215 12.57 3.88 10.01
CA GLY A 215 13.90 3.55 10.53
C GLY A 215 13.95 2.28 11.38
N VAL A 216 12.84 1.56 11.53
CA VAL A 216 12.75 0.33 12.34
C VAL A 216 13.05 -0.90 11.48
N PRO A 217 13.96 -1.80 11.92
CA PRO A 217 14.22 -3.05 11.21
C PRO A 217 13.08 -4.05 11.46
N LEU A 218 12.10 -4.04 10.57
CA LEU A 218 10.97 -4.98 10.56
C LEU A 218 11.13 -6.01 9.43
N ILE A 219 10.54 -7.19 9.62
CA ILE A 219 10.35 -8.17 8.56
C ILE A 219 9.02 -7.84 7.89
N TRP A 220 9.05 -7.55 6.59
CA TRP A 220 7.85 -7.27 5.80
C TRP A 220 7.57 -8.45 4.87
N SER A 221 6.46 -9.13 5.11
CA SER A 221 6.00 -10.27 4.31
C SER A 221 4.78 -9.87 3.51
N MET A 222 4.76 -10.16 2.23
CA MET A 222 3.59 -9.93 1.39
C MET A 222 2.54 -11.03 1.63
N THR A 223 1.31 -10.61 1.92
CA THR A 223 0.18 -11.51 2.17
C THR A 223 -0.75 -11.62 0.97
N GLY A 224 -0.62 -10.71 0.00
CA GLY A 224 -1.30 -10.74 -1.27
C GLY A 224 -1.15 -9.41 -2.01
N LEU A 225 -1.84 -9.28 -3.13
CA LEU A 225 -1.96 -8.03 -3.88
C LEU A 225 -3.34 -7.89 -4.49
N ILE A 226 -3.75 -6.66 -4.76
CA ILE A 226 -4.91 -6.34 -5.59
C ILE A 226 -4.41 -5.74 -6.89
N GLN A 227 -4.97 -6.22 -8.00
CA GLN A 227 -4.64 -5.73 -9.35
C GLN A 227 -5.89 -5.61 -10.21
N GLU A 228 -5.81 -4.75 -11.22
CA GLU A 228 -6.80 -4.69 -12.30
C GLU A 228 -6.58 -5.89 -13.25
N LYS A 229 -7.68 -6.54 -13.64
CA LYS A 229 -7.69 -7.76 -14.45
C LYS A 229 -7.37 -7.49 -15.93
#